data_AF-A0A831KGZ8-F1
#
_entry.id   AF-A0A831KGZ8-F1
#
_cell.length_a   1.000
_cell.length_b   1.000
_cell.length_c   1.000
_cell.angle_alpha   90.00
_cell.angle_beta   90.00
_cell.angle_gamma   90.00
#
_symmetry.space_group_name_H-M   'P 1'
#
loop_
_entity.id
_entity.type
_entity.pdbx_description
1 polymer ?
#
loop_
_entity_poly.entity_id
_entity_poly.type
_entity_poly.pdbx_seq_one_letter_code
_entity_poly.pdbx_strand_id
1 'polypeptide(L)'
;MEIPFFIKRLRASFSPKYPVYIFHHIPKCGGTSILHLLSNWFYVIRDYREGWSMKYPTAVDLSILNSKFCICGHWEFKGYHLYQRYPEVFDSEKFKIFTFLREPLEVSLSLFRYEKENNINVDMGIEEHLSIRKNYIASIFPLTEKNYNEILDKYFFVGILEEGQCCVDLLAEMIGKNKCIIPWQNKTNTNILADKRTLSKDVIGKFKKENSLDYLIYDCAYSKFNKLKESLQTDVN
;
A
#
# COMPACT_ATOMS: atom_id res chain seq x y z
N MET A 1 11.36 -16.10 18.82
CA MET A 1 10.94 -16.02 20.22
C MET A 1 10.06 -14.79 20.36
N GLU A 2 8.75 -14.95 20.53
CA GLU A 2 7.84 -13.79 20.64
C GLU A 2 8.13 -13.03 21.95
N ILE A 3 8.29 -11.71 21.84
CA ILE A 3 8.52 -10.85 23.00
C ILE A 3 7.19 -10.73 23.77
N PRO A 4 7.14 -11.07 25.08
CA PRO A 4 5.94 -10.94 25.90
C PRO A 4 5.31 -9.55 25.80
N PHE A 5 3.97 -9.50 25.70
CA PHE A 5 3.18 -8.27 25.55
C PHE A 5 3.54 -7.18 26.59
N PHE A 6 3.87 -7.57 27.82
CA PHE A 6 4.27 -6.66 28.89
C PHE A 6 5.58 -5.91 28.61
N ILE A 7 6.58 -6.57 27.99
CA ILE A 7 7.86 -5.94 27.62
C ILE A 7 7.66 -4.93 26.49
N LYS A 8 6.74 -5.21 25.54
CA LYS A 8 6.37 -4.22 24.52
C LYS A 8 5.84 -2.95 25.23
N ARG A 9 4.93 -3.09 26.20
CA ARG A 9 4.25 -1.96 26.87
C ARG A 9 5.20 -1.06 27.65
N LEU A 10 6.26 -1.60 28.26
CA LEU A 10 7.28 -0.80 28.95
C LEU A 10 8.17 0.03 28.00
N ARG A 11 8.54 -0.53 26.83
CA ARG A 11 9.30 0.22 25.80
C ARG A 11 8.50 1.38 25.21
N ALA A 12 7.19 1.29 25.29
CA ALA A 12 6.22 2.24 24.76
C ALA A 12 6.31 3.63 25.43
N SER A 13 6.78 3.69 26.68
CA SER A 13 6.94 4.91 27.50
C SER A 13 8.19 5.71 27.14
N PHE A 14 9.19 5.06 26.55
CA PHE A 14 10.50 5.65 26.22
C PHE A 14 10.68 5.92 24.72
N SER A 15 9.64 5.68 23.91
CA SER A 15 9.70 5.94 22.47
C SER A 15 9.58 7.44 22.18
N PRO A 16 10.36 7.99 21.23
CA PRO A 16 10.22 9.38 20.81
C PRO A 16 8.78 9.74 20.44
N LYS A 17 8.39 11.00 20.66
CA LYS A 17 7.04 11.45 20.31
C LYS A 17 6.77 11.34 18.79
N TYR A 18 7.78 11.57 17.95
CA TYR A 18 7.66 11.58 16.49
C TYR A 18 8.84 10.83 15.84
N PRO A 19 8.72 10.41 14.57
CA PRO A 19 7.51 10.48 13.75
C PRO A 19 6.49 9.38 14.08
N VAL A 20 5.20 9.63 13.82
CA VAL A 20 4.15 8.59 13.77
C VAL A 20 4.04 8.07 12.34
N TYR A 21 3.91 6.76 12.18
CA TYR A 21 3.90 6.12 10.86
C TYR A 21 2.48 5.88 10.36
N ILE A 22 2.25 6.12 9.07
CA ILE A 22 0.96 5.89 8.41
C ILE A 22 1.20 5.01 7.19
N PHE A 23 0.69 3.78 7.23
CA PHE A 23 0.68 2.90 6.05
C PHE A 23 -0.63 3.10 5.29
N HIS A 24 -0.57 3.84 4.19
CA HIS A 24 -1.68 3.95 3.25
C HIS A 24 -1.77 2.67 2.43
N HIS A 25 -2.57 1.72 2.89
CA HIS A 25 -2.67 0.41 2.29
C HIS A 25 -3.61 0.47 1.08
N ILE A 26 -3.06 0.25 -0.11
CA ILE A 26 -3.83 0.08 -1.34
C ILE A 26 -4.17 -1.40 -1.51
N PRO A 27 -5.46 -1.76 -1.68
CA PRO A 27 -5.83 -3.15 -1.85
C PRO A 27 -5.05 -3.83 -2.97
N LYS A 28 -4.69 -5.10 -2.72
CA LYS A 28 -3.98 -5.98 -3.67
C LYS A 28 -2.54 -5.56 -4.01
N CYS A 29 -1.98 -4.58 -3.31
CA CYS A 29 -0.57 -4.23 -3.36
C CYS A 29 0.26 -4.89 -2.23
N GLY A 30 -0.05 -6.16 -1.91
CA GLY A 30 0.70 -6.95 -0.91
C GLY A 30 0.51 -6.55 0.55
N GLY A 31 -0.44 -5.68 0.86
CA GLY A 31 -0.50 -5.08 2.19
C GLY A 31 -0.82 -6.04 3.33
N THR A 32 -1.36 -7.25 3.11
CA THR A 32 -1.46 -8.26 4.18
C THR A 32 -0.07 -8.71 4.66
N SER A 33 0.85 -9.00 3.74
CA SER A 33 2.23 -9.38 4.06
C SER A 33 2.98 -8.22 4.72
N ILE A 34 2.80 -7.01 4.19
CA ILE A 34 3.40 -5.80 4.77
C ILE A 34 2.84 -5.53 6.17
N LEU A 35 1.52 -5.68 6.40
CA LEU A 35 0.90 -5.50 7.71
C LEU A 35 1.46 -6.46 8.76
N HIS A 36 1.67 -7.72 8.39
CA HIS A 36 2.28 -8.71 9.28
C HIS A 36 3.74 -8.35 9.60
N LEU A 37 4.48 -7.78 8.65
CA LEU A 37 5.81 -7.28 8.91
C LEU A 37 5.80 -6.04 9.82
N LEU A 38 4.88 -5.09 9.59
CA LEU A 38 4.76 -3.88 10.40
C LEU A 38 4.41 -4.18 11.86
N SER A 39 3.69 -5.27 12.16
CA SER A 39 3.40 -5.67 13.54
C SER A 39 4.65 -6.16 14.30
N ASN A 40 5.74 -6.45 13.61
CA ASN A 40 7.05 -6.70 14.22
C ASN A 40 7.78 -5.40 14.59
N TRP A 41 7.52 -4.31 13.86
CA TRP A 41 8.20 -3.02 14.06
C TRP A 41 7.42 -2.06 14.94
N PHE A 42 6.08 -2.16 14.95
CA PHE A 42 5.17 -1.18 15.50
C PHE A 42 3.99 -1.81 16.24
N TYR A 43 3.34 -0.99 17.07
CA TYR A 43 1.96 -1.17 17.47
C TYR A 43 1.05 -0.71 16.33
N VAL A 44 0.53 -1.69 15.60
CA VAL A 44 -0.31 -1.42 14.43
C VAL A 44 -1.74 -1.14 14.87
N ILE A 45 -2.26 0.03 14.52
CA ILE A 45 -3.67 0.40 14.66
C ILE A 45 -4.34 0.18 13.30
N ARG A 46 -5.37 -0.65 13.28
CA ARG A 46 -6.13 -1.00 12.08
C ARG A 46 -7.30 -0.04 11.91
N ASP A 47 -7.25 0.79 10.89
CA ASP A 47 -8.30 1.73 10.50
C ASP A 47 -8.92 1.28 9.16
N TYR A 48 -9.51 0.08 9.18
CA TYR A 48 -10.12 -0.56 8.03
C TYR A 48 -11.63 -0.50 8.14
N ARG A 49 -12.32 -0.48 7.00
CA ARG A 49 -13.78 -0.67 6.95
C ARG A 49 -14.20 -2.08 7.39
N GLU A 50 -15.44 -2.21 7.82
CA GLU A 50 -16.07 -3.50 8.14
C GLU A 50 -16.46 -4.26 6.85
N GLY A 51 -15.59 -5.18 6.41
CA GLY A 51 -15.83 -6.03 5.24
C GLY A 51 -16.02 -5.22 3.94
N TRP A 52 -17.19 -5.39 3.32
CA TRP A 52 -17.60 -4.68 2.10
C TRP A 52 -18.49 -3.46 2.36
N SER A 53 -18.80 -3.17 3.62
CA SER A 53 -19.56 -1.99 3.98
C SER A 53 -18.70 -0.73 3.89
N MET A 54 -19.32 0.43 3.66
CA MET A 54 -18.64 1.73 3.77
C MET A 54 -18.50 2.21 5.23
N LYS A 55 -18.63 1.30 6.21
CA LYS A 55 -18.56 1.64 7.63
C LYS A 55 -17.13 1.54 8.12
N TYR A 56 -16.55 2.69 8.46
CA TYR A 56 -15.26 2.80 9.13
C TYR A 56 -15.44 2.90 10.65
N PRO A 57 -14.43 2.50 11.44
CA PRO A 57 -14.40 2.82 12.86
C PRO A 57 -14.33 4.35 13.07
N THR A 58 -14.44 4.78 14.32
CA THR A 58 -14.11 6.17 14.69
C THR A 58 -12.66 6.47 14.31
N ALA A 59 -12.42 7.67 13.77
CA ALA A 59 -11.08 8.12 13.43
C ALA A 59 -10.17 8.09 14.66
N VAL A 60 -8.92 7.68 14.46
CA VAL A 60 -7.94 7.58 15.54
C VAL A 60 -7.53 8.98 15.96
N ASP A 61 -7.54 9.27 17.26
CA ASP A 61 -6.94 10.49 17.80
C ASP A 61 -5.42 10.44 17.60
N LEU A 62 -4.89 11.24 16.67
CA LEU A 62 -3.46 11.26 16.37
C LEU A 62 -2.62 11.87 17.49
N SER A 63 -3.23 12.67 18.39
CA SER A 63 -2.52 13.39 19.44
C SER A 63 -1.93 12.45 20.51
N ILE A 64 -2.55 11.29 20.71
CA ILE A 64 -2.10 10.27 21.67
C ILE A 64 -1.02 9.32 21.12
N LEU A 65 -0.74 9.39 19.81
CA LEU A 65 0.21 8.51 19.15
C LEU A 65 1.66 9.00 19.30
N ASN A 66 2.61 8.09 19.10
CA ASN A 66 4.04 8.35 19.08
C ASN A 66 4.78 7.36 18.15
N SER A 67 6.11 7.38 18.11
CA SER A 67 6.90 6.64 17.10
C SER A 67 6.88 5.13 17.15
N LYS A 68 6.24 4.55 18.16
CA LYS A 68 5.98 3.10 18.22
C LYS A 68 4.74 2.70 17.43
N PHE A 69 3.89 3.63 17.04
CA PHE A 69 2.61 3.34 16.38
C PHE A 69 2.72 3.45 14.86
N CYS A 70 1.98 2.57 14.20
CA CYS A 70 1.69 2.67 12.78
C CYS A 70 0.18 2.55 12.57
N ILE A 71 -0.47 3.57 12.02
CA ILE A 71 -1.86 3.42 11.56
C ILE A 71 -1.82 2.78 10.19
N CYS A 72 -2.73 1.85 9.93
CA CYS A 72 -2.85 1.18 8.64
C CYS A 72 -4.33 1.04 8.28
N GLY A 73 -4.69 1.43 7.06
CA GLY A 73 -6.08 1.42 6.61
C GLY A 73 -6.22 1.44 5.08
N HIS A 74 -7.40 1.01 4.64
CA HIS A 74 -7.89 1.15 3.27
C HIS A 74 -8.72 2.43 3.19
N TRP A 75 -8.21 3.51 2.61
CA TRP A 75 -8.89 4.81 2.56
C TRP A 75 -9.34 5.14 1.12
N GLU A 76 -10.15 4.27 0.54
CA GLU A 76 -10.50 4.28 -0.89
C GLU A 76 -11.86 4.94 -1.22
N PHE A 77 -12.62 5.36 -0.21
CA PHE A 77 -13.96 5.93 -0.43
C PHE A 77 -14.01 7.43 -0.13
N LYS A 78 -14.85 8.13 -0.90
CA LYS A 78 -15.17 9.54 -0.67
C LYS A 78 -15.69 9.75 0.76
N GLY A 79 -15.15 10.75 1.45
CA GLY A 79 -15.39 11.02 2.86
C GLY A 79 -14.41 10.28 3.80
N TYR A 80 -13.71 9.28 3.30
CA TYR A 80 -12.79 8.43 4.05
C TYR A 80 -11.40 8.33 3.44
N HIS A 81 -11.11 9.05 2.34
CA HIS A 81 -9.75 9.11 1.81
C HIS A 81 -8.79 9.64 2.88
N LEU A 82 -7.51 9.23 2.82
CA LEU A 82 -6.54 9.57 3.87
C LEU A 82 -6.48 11.08 4.13
N TYR A 83 -6.47 11.89 3.06
CA TYR A 83 -6.44 13.36 3.15
C TYR A 83 -7.75 13.97 3.69
N GLN A 84 -8.87 13.24 3.66
CA GLN A 84 -10.15 13.69 4.22
C GLN A 84 -10.28 13.27 5.68
N ARG A 85 -9.76 12.08 6.00
CA ARG A 85 -9.88 11.47 7.32
C ARG A 85 -8.84 11.99 8.30
N TYR A 86 -7.63 12.27 7.82
CA TYR A 86 -6.50 12.78 8.58
C TYR A 86 -5.78 13.88 7.77
N PRO A 87 -6.42 15.04 7.53
CA PRO A 87 -5.85 16.09 6.68
C PRO A 87 -4.46 16.55 7.12
N GLU A 88 -4.17 16.54 8.42
CA GLU A 88 -2.91 17.00 9.00
C GLU A 88 -1.69 16.12 8.66
N VAL A 89 -1.87 14.89 8.15
CA VAL A 89 -0.73 13.98 7.95
C VAL A 89 0.17 14.38 6.78
N PHE A 90 -0.35 15.10 5.79
CA PHE A 90 0.40 15.48 4.59
C PHE A 90 1.22 16.75 4.75
N ASP A 91 0.85 17.61 5.71
CA ASP A 91 1.44 18.94 5.88
C ASP A 91 2.28 19.05 7.17
N SER A 92 2.66 17.90 7.75
CA SER A 92 3.35 17.84 9.05
C SER A 92 4.46 16.80 9.06
N GLU A 93 5.67 17.23 9.39
CA GLU A 93 6.85 16.36 9.53
C GLU A 93 6.74 15.34 10.67
N LYS A 94 5.73 15.51 11.55
CA LYS A 94 5.39 14.57 12.62
C LYS A 94 4.93 13.22 12.09
N PHE A 95 4.48 13.15 10.84
CA PHE A 95 3.96 11.94 10.22
C PHE A 95 4.87 11.48 9.08
N LYS A 96 5.07 10.17 8.98
CA LYS A 96 5.74 9.54 7.84
C LYS A 96 4.75 8.61 7.16
N ILE A 97 4.19 9.09 6.06
CA ILE A 97 3.23 8.35 5.24
C ILE A 97 4.01 7.50 4.24
N PHE A 98 3.69 6.22 4.17
CA PHE A 98 4.23 5.34 3.15
C PHE A 98 3.16 4.44 2.56
N THR A 99 3.42 3.93 1.37
CA THR A 99 2.53 3.01 0.66
C THR A 99 3.33 2.01 -0.17
N PHE A 100 2.64 1.04 -0.74
CA PHE A 100 3.18 0.11 -1.72
C PHE A 100 2.26 0.12 -2.94
N LEU A 101 2.84 0.22 -4.12
CA LEU A 101 2.18 0.09 -5.41
C LEU A 101 2.52 -1.26 -6.02
N ARG A 102 1.73 -1.64 -7.01
CA ARG A 102 1.89 -2.83 -7.85
C ARG A 102 1.49 -2.46 -9.27
N GLU A 103 2.01 -3.17 -10.26
CA GLU A 103 1.66 -2.95 -11.66
C GLU A 103 0.13 -2.95 -11.85
N PRO A 104 -0.46 -1.97 -12.56
CA PRO A 104 -1.92 -1.76 -12.55
C PRO A 104 -2.76 -2.94 -13.04
N LEU A 105 -2.30 -3.68 -14.06
CA LEU A 105 -3.01 -4.86 -14.55
C LEU A 105 -2.94 -5.97 -13.51
N GLU A 106 -1.78 -6.16 -12.87
CA GLU A 106 -1.62 -7.14 -11.79
C GLU A 106 -2.50 -6.84 -10.57
N VAL A 107 -2.75 -5.56 -10.26
CA VAL A 107 -3.74 -5.15 -9.24
C VAL A 107 -5.14 -5.61 -9.63
N SER A 108 -5.59 -5.29 -10.84
CA SER A 108 -6.93 -5.67 -11.33
C SER A 108 -7.11 -7.19 -11.41
N LEU A 109 -6.10 -7.93 -11.86
CA LEU A 109 -6.13 -9.40 -11.89
C LEU A 109 -6.20 -10.00 -10.48
N SER A 110 -5.44 -9.43 -9.55
CA SER A 110 -5.48 -9.86 -8.15
C SER A 110 -6.81 -9.55 -7.49
N LEU A 111 -7.47 -8.45 -7.87
CA LEU A 111 -8.80 -8.09 -7.38
C LEU A 111 -9.86 -9.05 -7.91
N PHE A 112 -9.84 -9.33 -9.22
CA PHE A 112 -10.74 -10.31 -9.84
C PHE A 112 -10.70 -11.67 -9.15
N ARG A 113 -9.49 -12.21 -8.94
CA ARG A 113 -9.32 -13.51 -8.25
C ARG A 113 -9.88 -13.47 -6.83
N TYR A 114 -9.58 -12.41 -6.09
CA TYR A 114 -10.09 -12.26 -4.74
C TYR A 114 -11.62 -12.19 -4.70
N GLU A 115 -12.26 -11.47 -5.62
CA GLU A 115 -13.70 -11.41 -5.72
C GLU A 115 -14.29 -12.80 -5.99
N LYS A 116 -13.73 -13.55 -6.94
CA LYS A 116 -14.15 -14.94 -7.20
C LYS A 116 -14.01 -15.83 -5.97
N GLU A 117 -12.87 -15.78 -5.28
CA GLU A 117 -12.61 -16.57 -4.08
C GLU A 117 -13.57 -16.23 -2.91
N ASN A 118 -14.12 -15.01 -2.91
CA ASN A 118 -15.05 -14.54 -1.88
C ASN A 118 -16.51 -14.55 -2.34
N ASN A 119 -16.82 -15.24 -3.45
CA ASN A 119 -18.15 -15.34 -4.04
C ASN A 119 -18.78 -13.97 -4.37
N ILE A 120 -17.96 -13.05 -4.87
CA ILE A 120 -18.36 -11.71 -5.30
C ILE A 120 -18.28 -11.68 -6.82
N ASN A 121 -19.33 -11.19 -7.48
CA ASN A 121 -19.39 -11.08 -8.94
C ASN A 121 -19.03 -12.41 -9.66
N VAL A 122 -19.55 -13.54 -9.17
CA VAL A 122 -19.14 -14.89 -9.59
C VAL A 122 -19.38 -15.15 -11.09
N ASP A 123 -20.34 -14.47 -11.70
CA ASP A 123 -20.66 -14.63 -13.13
C ASP A 123 -19.85 -13.71 -14.06
N MET A 124 -19.17 -12.70 -13.51
CA MET A 124 -18.45 -11.70 -14.29
C MET A 124 -17.23 -12.28 -15.01
N GLY A 125 -17.09 -12.01 -16.31
CA GLY A 125 -15.90 -12.40 -17.07
C GLY A 125 -14.67 -11.55 -16.71
N ILE A 126 -13.46 -12.07 -17.00
CA ILE A 126 -12.22 -11.31 -16.74
C ILE A 126 -12.15 -10.02 -17.55
N GLU A 127 -12.52 -10.03 -18.83
CA GLU A 127 -12.49 -8.84 -19.70
C GLU A 127 -13.50 -7.78 -19.26
N GLU A 128 -14.69 -8.23 -18.82
CA GLU A 128 -15.70 -7.37 -18.23
C GLU A 128 -15.15 -6.73 -16.95
N HIS A 129 -14.59 -7.53 -16.04
CA HIS A 129 -13.99 -7.03 -14.80
C HIS A 129 -12.89 -5.98 -15.07
N LEU A 130 -12.01 -6.22 -16.04
CA LEU A 130 -10.94 -5.30 -16.43
C LEU A 130 -11.47 -3.95 -16.97
N SER A 131 -12.71 -3.90 -17.44
CA SER A 131 -13.33 -2.70 -18.01
C SER A 131 -14.08 -1.83 -16.98
N ILE A 132 -14.37 -2.36 -15.79
CA ILE A 132 -15.22 -1.68 -14.79
C ILE A 132 -14.45 -0.60 -14.02
N ARG A 133 -13.24 -0.91 -13.56
CA ARG A 133 -12.48 -0.05 -12.66
C ARG A 133 -11.34 0.62 -13.40
N LYS A 134 -11.64 1.79 -13.98
CA LYS A 134 -10.64 2.62 -14.66
C LYS A 134 -9.89 3.47 -13.65
N ASN A 135 -8.56 3.47 -13.75
CA ASN A 135 -7.64 4.19 -12.89
C ASN A 135 -7.90 3.92 -11.39
N TYR A 136 -7.98 2.64 -11.03
CA TYR A 136 -8.29 2.19 -9.68
C TYR A 136 -7.29 2.72 -8.65
N ILE A 137 -5.99 2.66 -8.94
CA ILE A 137 -4.96 3.18 -8.04
C ILE A 137 -5.16 4.68 -7.86
N ALA A 138 -5.29 5.43 -8.96
CA ALA A 138 -5.49 6.88 -8.91
C ALA A 138 -6.74 7.26 -8.11
N SER A 139 -7.82 6.48 -8.17
CA SER A 139 -9.06 6.75 -7.43
C SER A 139 -8.93 6.69 -5.90
N ILE A 140 -7.90 6.00 -5.39
CA ILE A 140 -7.64 5.87 -3.95
C ILE A 140 -6.91 7.12 -3.43
N PHE A 141 -6.15 7.76 -4.31
CA PHE A 141 -5.44 8.98 -4.02
C PHE A 141 -6.17 10.22 -4.57
N PRO A 142 -5.81 11.44 -4.14
CA PRO A 142 -6.23 12.66 -4.84
C PRO A 142 -5.35 12.95 -6.07
N LEU A 143 -5.01 11.93 -6.86
CA LEU A 143 -4.09 12.04 -8.00
C LEU A 143 -4.84 12.31 -9.30
N THR A 144 -4.24 13.17 -10.13
CA THR A 144 -4.63 13.53 -11.48
C THR A 144 -3.37 13.56 -12.33
N GLU A 145 -3.52 13.59 -13.66
CA GLU A 145 -2.38 13.75 -14.57
C GLU A 145 -1.54 15.02 -14.29
N LYS A 146 -2.13 16.02 -13.62
CA LYS A 146 -1.47 17.31 -13.34
C LYS A 146 -0.70 17.34 -12.02
N ASN A 147 -1.12 16.57 -11.02
CA ASN A 147 -0.58 16.66 -9.66
C ASN A 147 0.04 15.35 -9.16
N TYR A 148 0.06 14.29 -9.98
CA TYR A 148 0.44 12.98 -9.46
C TYR A 148 1.85 12.95 -8.85
N ASN A 149 2.80 13.62 -9.51
CA ASN A 149 4.17 13.70 -9.04
C ASN A 149 4.28 14.43 -7.68
N GLU A 150 3.62 15.58 -7.56
CA GLU A 150 3.61 16.41 -6.34
C GLU A 150 3.02 15.65 -5.14
N ILE A 151 1.89 14.97 -5.34
CA ILE A 151 1.25 14.23 -4.25
C ILE A 151 2.08 12.99 -3.87
N LEU A 152 2.71 12.30 -4.84
CA LEU A 152 3.63 11.20 -4.55
C LEU A 152 4.86 11.70 -3.76
N ASP A 153 5.36 12.91 -4.01
CA ASP A 153 6.47 13.50 -3.25
C ASP A 153 6.13 13.77 -1.78
N LYS A 154 4.84 13.86 -1.42
CA LYS A 154 4.42 13.96 -0.01
C LYS A 154 4.54 12.62 0.74
N TYR A 155 4.73 11.50 0.05
CA TYR A 155 4.96 10.21 0.70
C TYR A 155 6.43 10.10 1.07
N PHE A 156 6.68 9.80 2.34
CA PHE A 156 8.02 9.49 2.84
C PHE A 156 8.63 8.30 2.11
N PHE A 157 7.82 7.31 1.73
CA PHE A 157 8.27 6.15 0.98
C PHE A 157 7.13 5.55 0.13
N VAL A 158 7.44 5.19 -1.11
CA VAL A 158 6.54 4.46 -2.01
C VAL A 158 7.26 3.21 -2.50
N GLY A 159 6.87 2.06 -1.95
CA GLY A 159 7.43 0.76 -2.35
C GLY A 159 6.79 0.22 -3.62
N ILE A 160 7.50 -0.66 -4.30
CA ILE A 160 7.03 -1.42 -5.46
C ILE A 160 6.94 -2.89 -5.06
N LEU A 161 5.76 -3.49 -5.18
CA LEU A 161 5.51 -4.85 -4.72
C LEU A 161 6.39 -5.89 -5.44
N GLU A 162 6.64 -5.67 -6.73
CA GLU A 162 7.52 -6.48 -7.58
C GLU A 162 8.95 -6.51 -7.03
N GLU A 163 9.38 -5.47 -6.31
CA GLU A 163 10.68 -5.33 -5.65
C GLU A 163 10.58 -5.57 -4.13
N GLY A 164 9.55 -6.30 -3.67
CA GLY A 164 9.05 -6.23 -2.30
C GLY A 164 10.08 -6.40 -1.21
N GLN A 165 10.95 -7.43 -1.26
CA GLN A 165 11.98 -7.63 -0.23
C GLN A 165 12.96 -6.46 -0.19
N CYS A 166 13.42 -5.99 -1.36
CA CYS A 166 14.29 -4.83 -1.46
C CYS A 166 13.61 -3.58 -0.89
N CYS A 167 12.34 -3.34 -1.21
CA CYS A 167 11.58 -2.21 -0.67
C CYS A 167 11.47 -2.26 0.86
N VAL A 168 11.23 -3.44 1.43
CA VAL A 168 11.14 -3.61 2.88
C VAL A 168 12.48 -3.40 3.57
N ASP A 169 13.57 -3.90 2.98
CA ASP A 169 14.90 -3.72 3.54
C ASP A 169 15.32 -2.25 3.53
N LEU A 170 15.01 -1.54 2.43
CA LEU A 170 15.20 -0.09 2.32
C LEU A 170 14.35 0.68 3.32
N LEU A 171 13.05 0.36 3.42
CA LEU A 171 12.17 1.00 4.38
C LEU A 171 12.71 0.81 5.80
N ALA A 172 13.08 -0.43 6.17
CA ALA A 172 13.63 -0.77 7.49
C ALA A 172 14.84 0.10 7.84
N GLU A 173 15.76 0.27 6.89
CA GLU A 173 16.95 1.10 7.02
C GLU A 173 16.59 2.57 7.25
N MET A 174 15.70 3.13 6.41
CA MET A 174 15.24 4.52 6.51
C MET A 174 14.55 4.85 7.85
N ILE A 175 13.92 3.86 8.50
CA ILE A 175 13.20 4.04 9.77
C ILE A 175 13.96 3.50 10.99
N GLY A 176 15.21 3.04 10.81
CA GLY A 176 16.04 2.49 11.88
C GLY A 176 15.49 1.21 12.51
N LYS A 177 14.87 0.34 11.72
CA LYS A 177 14.37 -0.98 12.15
C LYS A 177 15.25 -2.10 11.59
N ASN A 178 15.19 -3.26 12.24
CA ASN A 178 15.88 -4.45 11.76
C ASN A 178 15.23 -4.96 10.46
N LYS A 179 16.06 -5.26 9.47
CA LYS A 179 15.65 -5.96 8.24
C LYS A 179 14.96 -7.27 8.60
N CYS A 180 13.91 -7.59 7.86
CA CYS A 180 13.06 -8.75 8.11
C CYS A 180 12.70 -9.40 6.77
N ILE A 181 12.72 -10.74 6.73
CA ILE A 181 12.22 -11.46 5.56
C ILE A 181 10.70 -11.32 5.51
N ILE A 182 10.19 -10.91 4.36
CA ILE A 182 8.74 -10.78 4.16
C ILE A 182 8.12 -12.18 4.20
N PRO A 183 7.18 -12.44 5.12
CA PRO A 183 6.40 -13.67 5.08
C PRO A 183 5.33 -13.48 4.01
N TRP A 184 5.68 -13.79 2.75
CA TRP A 184 4.78 -13.67 1.61
C TRP A 184 3.52 -14.52 1.83
N GLN A 185 2.43 -13.86 2.25
CA GLN A 185 1.13 -14.44 2.45
C GLN A 185 0.26 -14.26 1.21
N ASN A 186 -0.71 -15.16 1.02
CA ASN A 186 -1.65 -15.13 -0.09
C ASN A 186 -0.95 -15.08 -1.46
N LYS A 187 0.15 -15.83 -1.61
CA LYS A 187 0.74 -16.09 -2.93
C LYS A 187 -0.38 -16.64 -3.79
N THR A 188 -0.78 -15.84 -4.77
CA THR A 188 -2.01 -16.10 -5.51
C THR A 188 -1.87 -17.46 -6.18
N ASN A 189 -2.77 -18.40 -5.89
CA ASN A 189 -2.86 -19.62 -6.68
C ASN A 189 -3.05 -19.17 -8.13
N THR A 190 -2.07 -19.45 -8.98
CA THR A 190 -2.14 -19.16 -10.41
C THR A 190 -3.10 -20.14 -11.06
N ASN A 191 -4.37 -20.07 -10.68
CA ASN A 191 -5.44 -20.67 -11.45
C ASN A 191 -5.45 -19.97 -12.82
N ILE A 192 -5.58 -20.78 -13.87
CA ILE A 192 -5.48 -20.38 -15.28
C ILE A 192 -6.47 -19.24 -15.63
N LEU A 193 -7.59 -19.16 -14.90
CA LEU A 193 -8.71 -18.24 -15.14
C LEU A 193 -8.36 -16.75 -15.10
N ALA A 194 -7.23 -16.37 -14.52
CA ALA A 194 -6.83 -14.96 -14.40
C ALA A 194 -5.34 -14.73 -14.64
N ASP A 195 -4.73 -15.63 -15.41
CA ASP A 195 -3.34 -15.50 -15.82
C ASP A 195 -3.22 -14.45 -16.92
N LYS A 196 -2.32 -13.48 -16.76
CA LYS A 196 -2.03 -12.46 -17.78
C LYS A 196 -1.69 -13.08 -19.14
N ARG A 197 -1.13 -14.29 -19.17
CA ARG A 197 -0.79 -15.05 -20.38
C ARG A 197 -1.99 -15.51 -21.19
N THR A 198 -3.18 -15.57 -20.60
CA THR A 198 -4.41 -15.96 -21.32
C THR A 198 -5.12 -14.78 -21.96
N LEU A 199 -4.74 -13.53 -21.63
CA LEU A 199 -5.33 -12.34 -22.22
C LEU A 199 -4.72 -12.03 -23.59
N SER A 200 -5.57 -11.61 -24.53
CA SER A 200 -5.12 -11.15 -25.83
C SER A 200 -4.35 -9.82 -25.70
N LYS A 201 -3.48 -9.54 -26.69
CA LYS A 201 -2.76 -8.26 -26.75
C LYS A 201 -3.72 -7.07 -26.84
N ASP A 202 -4.85 -7.24 -27.51
CA ASP A 202 -5.86 -6.18 -27.66
C ASP A 202 -6.54 -5.85 -26.34
N VAL A 203 -6.87 -6.87 -25.53
CA VAL A 203 -7.43 -6.67 -24.18
C VAL A 203 -6.43 -5.94 -23.29
N ILE A 204 -5.16 -6.36 -23.29
CA ILE A 204 -4.10 -5.70 -22.52
C ILE A 204 -3.90 -4.25 -23.00
N GLY A 205 -3.86 -4.03 -24.32
CA GLY A 205 -3.70 -2.71 -24.92
C GLY A 205 -4.85 -1.77 -24.57
N LYS A 206 -6.09 -2.26 -24.64
CA LYS A 206 -7.29 -1.52 -24.21
C LYS A 206 -7.22 -1.19 -22.72
N PHE A 207 -6.91 -2.16 -21.86
CA PHE A 207 -6.77 -1.94 -20.42
C PHE A 207 -5.74 -0.85 -20.11
N LYS A 208 -4.55 -0.92 -20.70
CA LYS A 208 -3.49 0.08 -20.53
C LYS A 208 -3.94 1.48 -20.94
N LYS A 209 -4.62 1.59 -22.09
CA LYS A 209 -5.15 2.87 -22.57
C LYS A 209 -6.19 3.47 -21.62
N GLU A 210 -7.09 2.65 -21.08
CA GLU A 210 -8.15 3.12 -20.18
C GLU A 210 -7.65 3.39 -18.76
N ASN A 211 -6.49 2.85 -18.39
CA ASN A 211 -5.86 3.00 -17.08
C ASN A 211 -4.54 3.80 -17.16
N SER A 212 -4.44 4.74 -18.11
CA SER A 212 -3.20 5.46 -18.39
C SER A 212 -2.66 6.24 -17.18
N LEU A 213 -3.53 6.77 -16.33
CA LEU A 213 -3.12 7.51 -15.13
C LEU A 213 -2.51 6.56 -14.08
N ASP A 214 -3.06 5.36 -13.90
CA ASP A 214 -2.46 4.36 -12.99
C ASP A 214 -1.06 3.95 -13.45
N TYR A 215 -0.85 3.76 -14.75
CA TYR A 215 0.48 3.47 -15.29
C TYR A 215 1.43 4.65 -15.11
N LEU A 216 0.97 5.88 -15.33
CA LEU A 216 1.78 7.09 -15.10
C LEU A 216 2.23 7.21 -13.64
N ILE A 217 1.33 6.94 -12.69
CA ILE A 217 1.61 6.90 -11.25
C ILE A 217 2.63 5.81 -10.93
N TYR A 218 2.40 4.59 -11.43
CA TYR A 218 3.28 3.45 -11.20
C TYR A 218 4.69 3.69 -11.75
N ASP A 219 4.81 4.13 -13.00
CA ASP A 219 6.10 4.38 -13.66
C ASP A 219 6.89 5.49 -12.95
N CYS A 220 6.19 6.54 -12.48
CA CYS A 220 6.79 7.60 -11.68
C CYS A 220 7.34 7.08 -10.35
N ALA A 221 6.54 6.32 -9.61
CA ALA A 221 6.96 5.71 -8.35
C ALA A 221 8.11 4.72 -8.56
N TYR A 222 8.06 3.90 -9.61
CA TYR A 222 9.11 2.94 -9.96
C TYR A 222 10.42 3.65 -10.28
N SER A 223 10.38 4.76 -11.04
CA SER A 223 11.57 5.57 -11.32
C SER A 223 12.17 6.18 -10.05
N LYS A 224 11.33 6.72 -9.15
CA LYS A 224 11.80 7.26 -7.86
C LYS A 224 12.43 6.18 -6.98
N PHE A 225 11.81 5.01 -6.93
CA PHE A 225 12.33 3.86 -6.20
C PHE A 225 13.71 3.42 -6.70
N ASN A 226 13.90 3.31 -8.03
CA ASN A 226 15.19 2.91 -8.58
C ASN A 226 16.30 3.93 -8.28
N LYS A 227 16.00 5.23 -8.35
CA LYS A 227 16.96 6.28 -7.97
C LYS A 227 17.36 6.17 -6.49
N LEU A 228 16.40 5.93 -5.60
CA LEU A 228 16.67 5.72 -4.18
C LEU A 228 17.51 4.46 -3.93
N LYS A 229 17.21 3.37 -4.63
CA LYS A 229 17.95 2.11 -4.58
C LYS A 229 19.40 2.30 -5.01
N GLU A 230 19.65 3.05 -6.09
CA GLU A 230 20.98 3.38 -6.60
C GLU A 230 21.77 4.26 -5.61
N SER A 231 21.16 5.31 -5.05
CA SER A 231 21.86 6.21 -4.11
C SER A 231 22.36 5.51 -2.85
N LEU A 232 21.62 4.50 -2.36
CA LEU A 232 22.02 3.76 -1.17
C LEU A 232 23.07 2.68 -1.47
N GLN A 233 23.21 2.24 -2.72
CA GLN A 233 24.28 1.31 -3.11
C GLN A 233 25.62 2.03 -3.30
N THR A 234 25.61 3.32 -3.65
CA THR A 234 26.84 4.11 -3.79
C THR A 234 27.46 4.48 -2.45
N ASP A 235 26.68 4.59 -1.37
CA ASP A 235 27.19 4.96 -0.03
C ASP A 235 27.92 3.80 0.69
N VAL A 236 27.92 2.60 0.11
CA VAL A 236 28.52 1.38 0.68
C VAL A 236 29.88 1.04 0.05
N ASN A 237 30.28 1.73 -1.03
CA ASN A 237 31.57 1.54 -1.72
C ASN A 237 32.54 2.70 -1.47
#